data_AF-A0AAV5AWY4-F1
#
_entry.id   AF-A0AAV5AWY4-F1
#
_cell.length_a   1.000
_cell.length_b   1.000
_cell.length_c   1.000
_cell.angle_alpha   90.00
_cell.angle_beta   90.00
_cell.angle_gamma   90.00
#
_symmetry.space_group_name_H-M   'P 1'
#
loop_
_entity.id
_entity.type
_entity.pdbx_description
1 polymer ?
#
loop_
_entity_poly.entity_id
_entity_poly.type
_entity_poly.pdbx_seq_one_letter_code
_entity_poly.pdbx_strand_id
1 'polypeptide(L)'
;MSNKELVYKLALFLNENNLKMSAKELADFLNRNGYETSYGTEYEGGRGIYRLIKSAHTWRQDEKDDQDGADAIALSFVNEAGEPAWAS
;
A
#
# COMPACT_ATOMS: atom_id res chain seq x y z
N MET A 1 -1.72 -14.77 -3.56
CA MET A 1 -0.89 -13.59 -3.19
C MET A 1 -1.63 -12.84 -2.10
N SER A 2 -0.97 -12.43 -1.03
CA SER A 2 -1.64 -11.64 0.02
C SER A 2 -1.79 -10.18 -0.42
N ASN A 3 -2.73 -9.44 0.19
CA ASN A 3 -2.90 -8.01 -0.10
C ASN A 3 -1.61 -7.22 0.21
N LYS A 4 -0.88 -7.58 1.28
CA LYS A 4 0.42 -6.95 1.61
C LYS A 4 1.47 -7.19 0.53
N GLU A 5 1.53 -8.41 0.01
CA GLU A 5 2.49 -8.77 -1.05
C GLU A 5 2.17 -8.05 -2.36
N LEU A 6 0.89 -7.87 -2.69
CA LEU A 6 0.49 -7.07 -3.84
C LEU A 6 0.88 -5.60 -3.67
N VAL A 7 0.58 -4.99 -2.50
CA VAL A 7 0.97 -3.61 -2.19
C VAL A 7 2.47 -3.41 -2.31
N TYR A 8 3.27 -4.36 -1.81
CA TYR A 8 4.72 -4.34 -1.95
C TYR A 8 5.17 -4.38 -3.41
N LYS A 9 4.66 -5.32 -4.23
CA LYS A 9 5.04 -5.41 -5.66
C LYS A 9 4.66 -4.16 -6.44
N LEU A 10 3.49 -3.59 -6.14
CA LEU A 10 3.06 -2.33 -6.73
C LEU A 10 3.95 -1.17 -6.28
N ALA A 11 4.35 -1.12 -5.01
CA ALA A 11 5.28 -0.11 -4.51
C ALA A 11 6.63 -0.17 -5.21
N LEU A 12 7.20 -1.35 -5.43
CA LEU A 12 8.45 -1.48 -6.20
C LEU A 12 8.31 -0.88 -7.60
N PHE A 13 7.24 -1.26 -8.32
CA PHE A 13 6.96 -0.73 -9.65
C PHE A 13 6.84 0.80 -9.65
N LEU A 14 6.08 1.36 -8.70
CA LEU A 14 5.89 2.80 -8.59
C LEU A 14 7.22 3.51 -8.28
N ASN A 15 7.97 3.00 -7.32
CA ASN A 15 9.25 3.56 -6.91
C ASN A 15 10.29 3.53 -8.05
N GLU A 16 10.42 2.41 -8.75
CA GLU A 16 11.31 2.25 -9.91
C GLU A 16 10.99 3.24 -11.04
N ASN A 17 9.71 3.63 -11.17
CA ASN A 17 9.25 4.55 -12.20
C ASN A 17 9.05 5.99 -11.69
N ASN A 18 9.46 6.31 -10.45
CA ASN A 18 9.23 7.61 -9.79
C ASN A 18 7.76 8.06 -9.81
N LEU A 19 6.85 7.11 -9.69
CA LEU A 19 5.40 7.34 -9.63
C LEU A 19 4.90 7.31 -8.19
N LYS A 20 3.80 8.00 -7.97
CA LYS A 20 3.06 7.97 -6.72
C LYS A 20 1.62 7.57 -6.97
N MET A 21 1.00 6.97 -5.98
CA MET A 21 -0.39 6.57 -5.99
C MET A 21 -1.05 6.98 -4.69
N SER A 22 -2.22 7.58 -4.79
CA SER A 22 -3.03 7.90 -3.62
C SER A 22 -3.62 6.63 -2.99
N ALA A 23 -3.91 6.69 -1.69
CA ALA A 23 -4.65 5.66 -0.97
C ALA A 23 -5.98 5.27 -1.67
N LYS A 24 -6.67 6.26 -2.25
CA LYS A 24 -7.92 6.04 -2.99
C LYS A 24 -7.70 5.28 -4.31
N GLU A 25 -6.71 5.68 -5.11
CA GLU A 25 -6.37 4.95 -6.34
C GLU A 25 -5.93 3.52 -6.08
N LEU A 26 -5.23 3.28 -4.96
CA LEU A 26 -4.89 1.92 -4.52
C LEU A 26 -6.16 1.12 -4.20
N ALA A 27 -7.12 1.71 -3.48
CA ALA A 27 -8.38 1.03 -3.17
C ALA A 27 -9.15 0.66 -4.46
N ASP A 28 -9.27 1.60 -5.40
CA ASP A 28 -9.91 1.35 -6.70
C ASP A 28 -9.17 0.26 -7.50
N PHE A 29 -7.82 0.28 -7.47
CA PHE A 29 -7.00 -0.75 -8.09
C PHE A 29 -7.25 -2.13 -7.47
N LEU A 30 -7.30 -2.24 -6.15
CA LEU A 30 -7.56 -3.50 -5.45
C LEU A 30 -8.96 -4.04 -5.77
N ASN A 31 -9.98 -3.20 -5.64
CA ASN A 31 -11.38 -3.57 -5.88
C ASN A 31 -11.58 -4.03 -7.32
N ARG A 32 -11.04 -3.28 -8.30
CA ARG A 32 -11.12 -3.64 -9.73
C ARG A 32 -10.48 -5.00 -10.04
N ASN A 33 -9.52 -5.44 -9.24
CA ASN A 33 -8.83 -6.72 -9.40
C ASN A 33 -9.31 -7.81 -8.42
N GLY A 34 -10.42 -7.58 -7.70
CA GLY A 34 -11.03 -8.57 -6.81
C GLY A 34 -10.30 -8.81 -5.49
N TYR A 35 -9.50 -7.83 -5.03
CA TYR A 35 -8.85 -7.88 -3.72
C TYR A 35 -9.73 -7.24 -2.66
N GLU A 36 -10.17 -8.04 -1.70
CA GLU A 36 -11.09 -7.64 -0.63
C GLU A 36 -10.38 -7.43 0.71
N THR A 37 -11.05 -6.76 1.64
CA THR A 37 -10.63 -6.69 3.04
C THR A 37 -10.68 -8.07 3.70
N SER A 38 -10.14 -8.17 4.92
CA SER A 38 -10.26 -9.39 5.74
C SER A 38 -11.71 -9.79 6.08
N TYR A 39 -12.67 -8.88 5.90
CA TYR A 39 -14.09 -9.13 6.12
C TYR A 39 -14.85 -9.52 4.84
N GLY A 40 -14.16 -9.65 3.69
CA GLY A 40 -14.77 -9.97 2.41
C GLY A 40 -15.53 -8.79 1.79
N THR A 41 -15.07 -7.56 2.03
CA THR A 41 -15.70 -6.33 1.51
C THR A 41 -14.72 -5.53 0.66
N GLU A 42 -15.23 -4.63 -0.17
CA GLU A 42 -14.40 -3.68 -0.92
C GLU A 42 -13.67 -2.69 -0.01
N TYR A 43 -12.59 -2.11 -0.52
CA TYR A 43 -11.86 -1.00 0.10
C TYR A 43 -12.52 0.34 -0.25
N GLU A 44 -12.83 1.16 0.76
CA GLU A 44 -13.48 2.47 0.57
C GLU A 44 -12.49 3.64 0.36
N GLY A 45 -11.18 3.38 0.24
CA GLY A 45 -10.14 4.43 0.20
C GLY A 45 -9.92 5.16 1.54
N GLY A 46 -10.65 4.80 2.60
CA GLY A 46 -10.50 5.35 3.96
C GLY A 46 -9.58 4.53 4.86
N ARG A 47 -9.83 4.55 6.18
CA ARG A 47 -8.96 3.93 7.21
C ARG A 47 -8.45 2.52 6.89
N GLY A 48 -9.27 1.69 6.25
CA GLY A 48 -8.90 0.32 5.87
C GLY A 48 -7.69 0.24 4.93
N ILE A 49 -7.60 1.14 3.95
CA ILE A 49 -6.49 1.12 2.98
C ILE A 49 -5.19 1.62 3.61
N TYR A 50 -5.26 2.69 4.41
CA TYR A 50 -4.10 3.19 5.17
C TYR A 50 -3.55 2.12 6.11
N ARG A 51 -4.43 1.37 6.79
CA ARG A 51 -4.04 0.23 7.62
C ARG A 51 -3.37 -0.87 6.80
N LEU A 52 -3.83 -1.16 5.59
CA LEU A 52 -3.19 -2.13 4.70
C LEU A 52 -1.78 -1.66 4.31
N ILE A 53 -1.62 -0.41 3.87
CA ILE A 53 -0.32 0.17 3.48
C ILE A 53 0.65 0.12 4.66
N LYS A 54 0.22 0.58 5.84
CA LYS A 54 1.02 0.51 7.07
C LYS A 54 1.41 -0.92 7.42
N SER A 55 0.46 -1.85 7.31
CA SER A 55 0.73 -3.26 7.59
C SER A 55 1.69 -3.91 6.58
N ALA A 56 1.68 -3.47 5.32
CA ALA A 56 2.65 -3.90 4.31
C ALA A 56 4.04 -3.31 4.58
N HIS A 57 4.12 -2.03 4.96
CA HIS A 57 5.37 -1.38 5.36
C HIS A 57 6.02 -2.09 6.56
N THR A 58 5.29 -2.24 7.67
CA THR A 58 5.75 -2.96 8.87
C THR A 58 6.12 -4.42 8.53
N TRP A 59 5.39 -5.07 7.64
CA TRP A 59 5.72 -6.44 7.21
C TRP A 59 7.06 -6.52 6.47
N ARG A 60 7.42 -5.53 5.64
CA ARG A 60 8.74 -5.50 4.99
C ARG A 60 9.84 -5.16 6.00
N GLN A 61 9.61 -4.14 6.82
CA GLN A 61 10.58 -3.66 7.79
C GLN A 61 10.87 -4.72 8.88
N ASP A 62 9.86 -5.15 9.61
CA ASP A 62 10.05 -5.90 10.86
C ASP A 62 10.03 -7.41 10.64
N GLU A 63 9.16 -7.91 9.75
CA GLU A 63 9.01 -9.36 9.54
C GLU A 63 9.94 -9.91 8.45
N LYS A 64 10.44 -9.06 7.54
CA LYS A 64 11.32 -9.46 6.43
C LYS A 64 12.72 -8.86 6.49
N ASP A 65 12.97 -7.93 7.43
CA ASP A 65 14.26 -7.22 7.53
C ASP A 65 14.66 -6.59 6.18
N ASP A 66 13.67 -6.08 5.45
CA ASP A 66 13.82 -5.48 4.13
C ASP A 66 13.47 -3.99 4.18
N GLN A 67 14.46 -3.20 4.54
CA GLN A 67 14.33 -1.75 4.64
C GLN A 67 14.07 -1.10 3.28
N ASP A 68 14.73 -1.56 2.21
CA ASP A 68 14.53 -1.02 0.85
C ASP A 68 13.09 -1.19 0.37
N GLY A 69 12.48 -2.35 0.66
CA GLY A 69 11.08 -2.59 0.35
C GLY A 69 10.11 -1.79 1.23
N ALA A 70 10.46 -1.54 2.49
CA ALA A 70 9.69 -0.66 3.35
C ALA A 70 9.73 0.79 2.82
N ASP A 71 10.92 1.27 2.43
CA ASP A 71 11.12 2.60 1.86
C ASP A 71 10.38 2.77 0.53
N ALA A 72 10.38 1.74 -0.34
CA ALA A 72 9.58 1.76 -1.56
C ALA A 72 8.08 1.95 -1.27
N ILE A 73 7.53 1.28 -0.24
CA ILE A 73 6.14 1.47 0.19
C ILE A 73 5.93 2.90 0.72
N ALA A 74 6.87 3.41 1.50
CA ALA A 74 6.79 4.74 2.10
C ALA A 74 6.80 5.87 1.06
N LEU A 75 7.56 5.70 -0.03
CA LEU A 75 7.72 6.71 -1.08
C LEU A 75 6.62 6.66 -2.15
N SER A 76 6.01 5.49 -2.36
CA SER A 76 5.06 5.26 -3.45
C SER A 76 3.62 5.63 -3.13
N PHE A 77 3.20 5.50 -1.86
CA PHE A 77 1.80 5.76 -1.47
C PHE A 77 1.66 7.02 -0.64
N VAL A 78 0.75 7.90 -1.06
CA VAL A 78 0.52 9.20 -0.41
C VAL A 78 -0.94 9.45 -0.02
N ASN A 79 -1.13 10.30 0.98
CA ASN A 79 -2.44 10.85 1.34
C ASN A 79 -2.80 12.05 0.44
N GLU A 80 -3.96 12.68 0.68
CA GLU A 80 -4.44 13.84 -0.09
C GLU A 80 -3.51 15.06 0.01
N ALA A 81 -2.70 15.16 1.07
CA ALA A 81 -1.70 16.20 1.27
C ALA A 81 -0.35 15.87 0.61
N GLY A 82 -0.20 14.69 0.00
CA GLY A 82 1.05 14.23 -0.59
C GLY A 82 2.05 13.63 0.40
N GLU A 83 1.65 13.45 1.66
CA GLU A 83 2.47 12.85 2.72
C GLU A 83 2.40 11.32 2.67
N PRO A 84 3.41 10.59 3.21
CA PRO A 84 3.43 9.14 3.20
C PRO A 84 2.21 8.51 3.87
N ALA A 85 1.46 7.69 3.12
CA ALA A 85 0.21 7.10 3.59
C ALA A 85 0.40 6.09 4.75
N TRP A 86 1.57 5.46 4.87
CA TRP A 86 1.84 4.51 5.96
C TRP A 86 1.86 5.19 7.35
N ALA A 87 2.08 6.50 7.41
CA ALA A 87 2.14 7.29 8.63
C ALA A 87 0.81 7.96 9.02
N SER A 88 -0.21 7.86 8.17
CA SER A 88 -1.56 8.42 8.40
C SER A 88 -2.44 7.55 9.31
#